data_AF-A0AAI9T7I1-F1
#
_entry.id   AF-A0AAI9T7I1-F1
#
_cell.length_a   1.000
_cell.length_b   1.000
_cell.length_c   1.000
_cell.angle_alpha   90.00
_cell.angle_beta   90.00
_cell.angle_gamma   90.00
#
_symmetry.space_group_name_H-M   'P 1'
#
loop_
_entity.id
_entity.type
_entity.pdbx_description
1 polymer ?
#
loop_
_entity_poly.entity_id
_entity_poly.type
_entity_poly.pdbx_seq_one_letter_code
_entity_poly.pdbx_strand_id
1 'polypeptide(L)'
;MKFAWRIKEHQEVVSRACEKHISKAPSEGKGAIRRKTRVIGQNELIGGWNFDSAGGEISMELEASVSPAGNSSCDADCQDGLRVTHDLVIELVIIEDVRISRNNKLHTQHCATRVLRRSFKLYIAEHGGLDACSDVEMPPVYENVPARPPVYKNSDALNHHF
;
A
#
# COMPACT_ATOMS: atom_id res chain seq x y z
N MET A 1 -6.40 0.70 -22.71
CA MET A 1 -5.64 0.01 -21.65
C MET A 1 -6.52 -0.11 -20.43
N LYS A 2 -6.40 -1.20 -19.68
CA LYS A 2 -7.13 -1.43 -18.43
C LYS A 2 -6.12 -1.58 -17.31
N PHE A 3 -6.32 -0.88 -16.21
CA PHE A 3 -5.55 -1.02 -15.00
C PHE A 3 -6.45 -1.59 -13.91
N ALA A 4 -5.94 -2.52 -13.13
CA ALA A 4 -6.64 -3.06 -11.97
C ALA A 4 -5.68 -3.18 -10.80
N TRP A 5 -6.15 -2.85 -9.60
CA TRP A 5 -5.42 -3.10 -8.37
C TRP A 5 -6.27 -3.92 -7.41
N ARG A 6 -5.62 -4.69 -6.54
CA ARG A 6 -6.26 -5.40 -5.44
C ARG A 6 -5.29 -5.56 -4.27
N ILE A 7 -5.82 -5.46 -3.06
CA ILE A 7 -5.10 -5.72 -1.82
C ILE A 7 -5.48 -7.11 -1.32
N LYS A 8 -4.49 -7.98 -1.19
CA LYS A 8 -4.66 -9.33 -0.63
C LYS A 8 -4.22 -9.34 0.82
N GLU A 9 -5.04 -9.92 1.68
CA GLU A 9 -4.68 -10.28 3.04
C GLU A 9 -4.34 -11.77 3.08
N HIS A 10 -3.20 -12.10 3.66
CA HIS A 10 -2.75 -13.45 3.93
C HIS A 10 -2.75 -13.68 5.44
N GLN A 11 -3.56 -14.62 5.90
CA GLN A 11 -3.64 -15.01 7.31
C GLN A 11 -3.15 -16.45 7.45
N GLU A 12 -2.19 -16.66 8.34
CA GLU A 12 -1.64 -17.95 8.74
C GLU A 12 -1.82 -18.12 10.24
N VAL A 13 -2.37 -19.26 10.65
CA VAL A 13 -2.59 -19.60 12.06
C VAL A 13 -2.03 -20.99 12.32
N VAL A 14 -1.15 -21.11 13.31
CA VAL A 14 -0.60 -22.37 13.77
C VAL A 14 -1.32 -22.83 15.03
N SER A 15 -2.15 -23.88 14.91
CA SER A 15 -2.78 -24.50 16.08
C SER A 15 -1.87 -25.57 16.66
N ARG A 16 -1.25 -25.29 17.82
CA ARG A 16 -0.38 -26.23 18.54
C ARG A 16 -1.16 -27.47 18.97
N ALA A 17 -0.56 -28.65 18.81
CA ALA A 17 -1.16 -29.89 19.28
C ALA A 17 -1.11 -29.93 20.82
N CYS A 18 -2.21 -30.30 21.47
CA CYS A 18 -2.19 -30.54 22.91
C CYS A 18 -1.42 -31.83 23.21
N GLU A 19 -0.98 -32.01 24.46
CA GLU A 19 -0.17 -33.15 24.90
C GLU A 19 -0.80 -34.50 24.55
N LYS A 20 -2.14 -34.59 24.58
CA LYS A 20 -2.90 -35.79 24.23
C LYS A 20 -2.92 -36.11 22.73
N HIS A 21 -2.66 -35.11 21.88
CA HIS A 21 -2.76 -35.21 20.42
C HIS A 21 -1.45 -34.88 19.69
N ILE A 22 -0.36 -34.66 20.42
CA ILE A 22 0.96 -34.33 19.85
C ILE A 22 1.51 -35.45 18.95
N SER A 23 1.20 -36.71 19.28
CA SER A 23 1.58 -37.89 18.50
C SER A 23 0.84 -38.01 17.16
N LYS A 24 -0.27 -37.28 16.99
CA LYS A 24 -1.05 -37.19 15.75
C LYS A 24 -0.84 -35.85 15.03
N ALA A 25 0.12 -35.04 15.47
CA ALA A 25 0.38 -33.76 14.84
C ALA A 25 0.92 -33.99 13.41
N PRO A 26 0.37 -33.29 12.40
CA PRO A 26 0.75 -33.48 11.00
C PRO A 26 2.14 -32.92 10.65
N SER A 27 2.73 -32.12 11.54
CA SER A 27 4.10 -31.62 11.41
C SER A 27 4.85 -31.88 12.71
N GLU A 28 6.14 -32.20 12.62
CA GLU A 28 7.05 -32.53 13.75
C GLU A 28 6.93 -31.54 14.91
N GLY A 29 6.00 -31.78 15.83
CA GLY A 29 5.75 -30.94 17.01
C GLY A 29 5.14 -29.55 16.77
N LYS A 30 4.96 -29.09 15.51
CA LYS A 30 4.55 -27.70 15.21
C LYS A 30 3.05 -27.47 15.06
N GLY A 31 2.23 -28.50 15.23
CA GLY A 31 0.77 -28.37 15.16
C GLY A 31 0.24 -28.24 13.72
N ALA A 32 -1.06 -28.01 13.58
CA ALA A 32 -1.71 -27.85 12.28
C ALA A 32 -1.68 -26.38 11.83
N ILE A 33 -1.31 -26.14 10.56
CA ILE A 33 -1.23 -24.80 9.99
C ILE A 33 -2.47 -24.55 9.13
N ARG A 34 -3.20 -23.47 9.43
CA ARG A 34 -4.33 -22.99 8.62
C ARG A 34 -3.93 -21.71 7.91
N ARG A 35 -4.07 -21.69 6.58
CA ARG A 35 -3.86 -20.49 5.77
C ARG A 35 -5.15 -20.06 5.11
N LYS A 36 -5.41 -18.75 5.10
CA LYS A 36 -6.51 -18.10 4.38
C LYS A 36 -5.96 -16.93 3.60
N THR A 37 -6.45 -16.73 2.38
CA THR A 37 -6.14 -15.54 1.59
C THR A 37 -7.45 -14.94 1.14
N ARG A 38 -7.61 -13.62 1.33
CA ARG A 38 -8.82 -12.88 0.90
C ARG A 38 -8.43 -11.56 0.26
N VAL A 39 -9.30 -11.04 -0.60
CA VAL A 39 -9.16 -9.69 -1.16
C VAL A 39 -9.93 -8.73 -0.26
N ILE A 40 -9.24 -7.71 0.26
CA ILE A 40 -9.82 -6.73 1.18
C ILE A 40 -10.08 -5.37 0.53
N GLY A 41 -9.56 -5.14 -0.68
CA GLY A 41 -9.83 -3.95 -1.48
C GLY A 41 -9.49 -4.24 -2.93
N GLN A 42 -10.24 -3.69 -3.87
CA GLN A 42 -9.96 -3.81 -5.30
C GLN A 42 -10.66 -2.72 -6.08
N ASN A 43 -10.08 -2.31 -7.20
CA ASN A 43 -10.74 -1.47 -8.18
C ASN A 43 -10.15 -1.67 -9.58
N GLU A 44 -10.88 -1.23 -10.58
CA GLU A 44 -10.50 -1.26 -11.99
C GLU A 44 -10.69 0.12 -12.61
N LEU A 45 -9.68 0.57 -13.35
CA LEU A 45 -9.62 1.87 -14.01
C LEU A 45 -9.36 1.66 -15.51
N ILE A 46 -10.25 2.18 -16.33
CA ILE A 46 -10.11 2.13 -17.79
C ILE A 46 -9.50 3.45 -18.32
N GLY A 47 -9.74 4.58 -17.63
CA GLY A 47 -9.22 5.91 -17.96
C GLY A 47 -8.36 6.51 -16.85
N GLY A 48 -7.94 7.78 -16.98
CA GLY A 48 -7.07 8.46 -16.00
C GLY A 48 -5.57 8.40 -16.33
N TRP A 49 -5.24 8.05 -17.57
CA TRP A 49 -3.87 7.97 -18.07
C TRP A 49 -3.37 9.34 -18.52
N ASN A 50 -2.17 9.71 -18.08
CA ASN A 50 -1.43 10.86 -18.62
C ASN A 50 -0.36 10.34 -19.58
N PHE A 51 -0.37 10.86 -20.80
CA PHE A 51 0.55 10.49 -21.87
C PHE A 51 1.47 11.68 -22.15
N ASP A 52 2.73 11.58 -21.74
CA ASP A 52 3.73 12.54 -22.19
C ASP A 52 4.22 12.15 -23.58
N SER A 53 3.63 12.78 -24.60
CA SER A 53 3.98 12.56 -26.01
C SER A 53 5.43 12.94 -26.38
N ALA A 54 6.12 13.73 -25.54
CA ALA A 54 7.50 14.11 -25.77
C ALA A 54 8.49 13.16 -25.07
N GLY A 55 8.13 12.64 -23.89
CA GLY A 55 8.98 11.77 -23.06
C GLY A 55 8.77 10.27 -23.25
N GLY A 56 7.68 9.84 -23.88
CA GLY A 56 7.35 8.41 -24.01
C GLY A 56 6.95 7.76 -22.68
N GLU A 57 6.65 8.57 -21.66
CA GLU A 57 6.21 8.11 -20.35
C GLU A 57 4.68 8.08 -20.27
N ILE A 58 4.15 7.02 -19.66
CA ILE A 58 2.73 6.86 -19.37
C ILE A 58 2.60 6.76 -17.86
N SER A 59 1.89 7.72 -17.26
CA SER A 59 1.64 7.76 -15.83
C SER A 59 0.15 7.73 -15.51
N MET A 60 -0.18 7.29 -14.30
CA MET A 60 -1.53 7.23 -13.77
C MET A 60 -1.44 7.41 -12.26
N GLU A 61 -2.35 8.19 -11.71
CA GLU A 61 -2.57 8.29 -10.27
C GLU A 61 -3.79 7.44 -9.89
N LEU A 62 -3.72 6.80 -8.73
CA LEU A 62 -4.80 5.96 -8.23
C LEU A 62 -4.87 6.05 -6.71
N GLU A 63 -6.07 5.86 -6.19
CA GLU A 63 -6.32 5.71 -4.77
C GLU A 63 -6.66 4.24 -4.48
N ALA A 64 -5.73 3.55 -3.81
CA ALA A 64 -5.93 2.19 -3.35
C ALA A 64 -6.35 2.22 -1.89
N SER A 65 -7.53 1.67 -1.60
CA SER A 65 -8.10 1.65 -0.26
C SER A 65 -8.62 0.26 0.09
N VAL A 66 -8.69 0.00 1.39
CA VAL A 66 -9.34 -1.19 1.92
C VAL A 66 -10.85 -0.95 1.96
N SER A 67 -11.63 -1.95 1.60
CA SER A 67 -13.09 -1.89 1.71
C SER A 67 -13.50 -1.77 3.18
N PRO A 68 -14.24 -0.72 3.58
CA PRO A 68 -14.67 -0.54 4.96
C PRO A 68 -15.54 -1.69 5.48
N ALA A 69 -16.30 -2.34 4.59
CA ALA A 69 -17.12 -3.51 4.92
C ALA A 69 -16.32 -4.81 5.11
N GLY A 70 -15.01 -4.80 4.79
CA GLY A 70 -14.17 -5.99 4.69
C GLY A 70 -13.61 -6.51 6.02
N ASN A 71 -13.75 -5.77 7.13
CA ASN A 71 -13.16 -6.09 8.44
C ASN A 71 -11.70 -6.59 8.31
N SER A 72 -10.86 -5.81 7.61
CA SER A 72 -9.45 -6.13 7.41
C SER A 72 -8.71 -6.22 8.73
N SER A 73 -7.81 -7.18 8.85
CA SER A 73 -6.88 -7.23 9.98
C SER A 73 -5.66 -6.37 9.70
N CYS A 74 -4.92 -6.02 10.74
CA CYS A 74 -3.66 -5.32 10.64
C CYS A 74 -2.53 -6.32 10.39
N ASP A 75 -1.40 -5.87 9.85
CA ASP A 75 -0.19 -6.67 9.78
C ASP A 75 0.26 -7.04 11.20
N ALA A 76 0.44 -8.34 11.43
CA ALA A 76 0.83 -8.87 12.73
C ALA A 76 1.67 -10.13 12.55
N ASP A 77 2.70 -10.29 13.38
CA ASP A 77 3.46 -11.53 13.49
C ASP A 77 3.62 -11.86 14.98
N CYS A 78 2.79 -12.78 15.46
CA CYS A 78 2.73 -13.16 16.86
C CYS A 78 3.51 -14.46 17.07
N GLN A 79 4.28 -14.54 18.17
CA GLN A 79 5.02 -15.75 18.57
C GLN A 79 4.12 -16.98 18.78
N ASP A 80 2.82 -16.76 18.97
CA ASP A 80 1.80 -17.81 19.08
C ASP A 80 1.41 -18.44 17.74
N GLY A 81 2.02 -17.99 16.64
CA GLY A 81 1.84 -18.57 15.31
C GLY A 81 0.67 -17.98 14.53
N LEU A 82 0.18 -16.80 14.91
CA LEU A 82 -0.68 -15.97 14.06
C LEU A 82 0.20 -15.03 13.26
N ARG A 83 0.07 -15.07 11.93
CA ARG A 83 0.71 -14.13 11.02
C ARG A 83 -0.31 -13.57 10.03
N VAL A 84 -0.36 -12.25 9.92
CA VAL A 84 -1.18 -11.50 8.96
C VAL A 84 -0.25 -10.60 8.16
N THR A 85 -0.31 -10.70 6.83
CA THR A 85 0.47 -9.86 5.91
C THR A 85 -0.36 -9.42 4.72
N HIS A 86 -0.12 -8.23 4.19
CA HIS A 86 -0.82 -7.72 3.02
C HIS A 86 0.08 -7.49 1.80
N ASP A 87 -0.51 -7.72 0.62
CA ASP A 87 0.12 -7.47 -0.68
C ASP A 87 -0.79 -6.62 -1.57
N LEU A 88 -0.26 -5.51 -2.09
CA LEU A 88 -0.86 -4.73 -3.17
C LEU A 88 -0.45 -5.34 -4.52
N VAL A 89 -1.43 -5.87 -5.25
CA VAL A 89 -1.24 -6.41 -6.59
C VAL A 89 -1.78 -5.41 -7.61
N ILE A 90 -0.91 -4.98 -8.51
CA ILE A 90 -1.23 -4.11 -9.65
C ILE A 90 -1.18 -4.93 -10.93
N GLU A 91 -2.15 -4.74 -11.81
CA GLU A 91 -2.30 -5.41 -13.09
C GLU A 91 -2.66 -4.42 -14.20
N LEU A 92 -1.78 -4.29 -15.19
CA LEU A 92 -1.99 -3.50 -16.39
C LEU A 92 -2.22 -4.43 -17.57
N VAL A 93 -3.40 -4.31 -18.18
CA VAL A 93 -3.81 -5.01 -19.39
C VAL A 93 -3.74 -4.04 -20.58
N ILE A 94 -2.82 -4.33 -21.50
CA ILE A 94 -2.63 -3.58 -22.75
C ILE A 94 -3.25 -4.41 -23.85
N ILE A 95 -4.16 -3.81 -24.61
CA ILE A 95 -4.75 -4.42 -25.80
C ILE A 95 -4.24 -3.61 -26.99
N GLU A 96 -3.58 -4.29 -27.91
CA GLU A 96 -3.15 -3.71 -29.19
C GLU A 96 -4.24 -4.01 -30.22
N ASP A 97 -4.89 -2.94 -30.72
CA ASP A 97 -5.91 -3.04 -31.76
C ASP A 97 -5.32 -2.70 -33.12
N VAL A 98 -5.60 -3.55 -34.11
CA VAL A 98 -5.27 -3.27 -35.51
C VAL A 98 -6.55 -2.83 -36.22
N ARG A 99 -6.51 -1.63 -36.81
CA ARG A 99 -7.59 -1.14 -37.67
C ARG A 99 -7.38 -1.69 -39.07
N ILE A 100 -8.26 -2.61 -39.48
CA ILE A 100 -8.24 -3.18 -40.82
C ILE A 100 -9.37 -2.52 -41.62
N SER A 101 -9.00 -1.80 -42.68
CA SER A 101 -9.96 -1.30 -43.66
C SER A 101 -10.16 -2.36 -44.74
N ARG A 102 -11.34 -2.99 -44.78
CA ARG A 102 -11.80 -3.80 -45.91
C ARG A 102 -13.14 -3.25 -46.37
N ASN A 103 -13.27 -2.98 -47.66
CA ASN A 103 -14.52 -2.52 -48.30
C ASN A 103 -15.18 -1.30 -47.63
N ASN A 104 -14.38 -0.27 -47.32
CA ASN A 104 -14.86 0.99 -46.73
C ASN A 104 -15.58 0.85 -45.37
N LYS A 105 -15.46 -0.31 -44.72
CA LYS A 105 -15.92 -0.57 -43.35
C LYS A 105 -14.69 -0.71 -42.45
N LEU A 106 -14.59 0.14 -41.43
CA LEU A 106 -13.59 -0.05 -40.38
C LEU A 106 -13.98 -1.26 -39.55
N HIS A 107 -13.10 -2.27 -39.50
CA HIS A 107 -13.21 -3.37 -38.56
C HIS A 107 -12.03 -3.27 -37.58
N THR A 108 -12.33 -3.24 -36.28
CA THR A 108 -11.32 -3.27 -35.22
C THR A 108 -11.17 -4.71 -34.77
N GLN A 109 -10.02 -5.32 -35.06
CA GLN A 109 -9.68 -6.64 -34.52
C GLN A 109 -8.60 -6.46 -33.44
N HIS A 110 -8.82 -7.08 -32.28
CA HIS A 110 -7.85 -7.11 -31.20
C HIS A 110 -6.72 -8.05 -31.63
N CYS A 111 -5.52 -7.52 -31.81
CA CYS A 111 -4.40 -8.25 -32.42
C CYS A 111 -3.49 -8.89 -31.35
N ALA A 112 -3.34 -8.26 -30.19
CA ALA A 112 -2.56 -8.80 -29.07
C ALA A 112 -3.04 -8.26 -27.71
N THR A 113 -2.86 -9.05 -26.65
CA THR A 113 -3.09 -8.63 -25.26
C THR A 113 -1.86 -8.93 -24.42
N ARG A 114 -1.32 -7.91 -23.75
CA ARG A 114 -0.21 -8.03 -22.80
C ARG A 114 -0.70 -7.73 -21.40
N VAL A 115 -0.27 -8.51 -20.42
CA VAL A 115 -0.59 -8.29 -19.02
C VAL A 115 0.71 -8.10 -18.23
N LEU A 116 0.88 -6.93 -17.63
CA LEU A 116 1.94 -6.64 -16.69
C LEU A 116 1.36 -6.71 -15.28
N ARG A 117 1.85 -7.65 -14.45
CA ARG A 117 1.42 -7.80 -13.06
C ARG A 117 2.60 -7.59 -12.12
N ARG A 118 2.41 -6.78 -11.08
CA ARG A 118 3.37 -6.56 -10.01
C ARG A 118 2.71 -6.73 -8.65
N SER A 119 3.45 -7.27 -7.69
CA SER A 119 3.03 -7.40 -6.30
C SER A 119 3.99 -6.61 -5.42
N PHE A 120 3.46 -5.82 -4.50
CA PHE A 120 4.21 -5.04 -3.53
C PHE A 120 3.73 -5.41 -2.13
N LYS A 121 4.66 -5.54 -1.19
CA LYS A 121 4.30 -5.70 0.22
C LYS A 121 3.64 -4.41 0.70
N LEU A 122 2.45 -4.52 1.27
CA LEU A 122 1.69 -3.40 1.83
C LEU A 122 1.60 -3.59 3.34
N TYR A 123 1.96 -2.57 4.11
CA TYR A 123 1.80 -2.59 5.56
C TYR A 123 0.48 -1.93 5.93
N ILE A 124 -0.39 -2.65 6.62
CA ILE A 124 -1.66 -2.13 7.13
C ILE A 124 -1.57 -2.10 8.65
N ALA A 125 -1.80 -0.93 9.24
CA ALA A 125 -1.85 -0.76 10.68
C ALA A 125 -3.29 -0.43 11.11
N GLU A 126 -3.63 -0.77 12.35
CA GLU A 126 -4.86 -0.29 12.95
C GLU A 126 -4.76 1.22 13.10
N HIS A 127 -5.82 1.94 12.75
CA HIS A 127 -5.96 3.28 13.28
C HIS A 127 -6.12 3.10 14.80
N GLY A 128 -5.13 3.52 15.59
CA GLY A 128 -5.22 3.45 17.04
C GLY A 128 -6.55 4.06 17.48
N GLY A 129 -7.42 3.24 18.08
CA GLY A 129 -8.76 3.61 18.52
C GLY A 129 -8.75 4.47 19.80
N LEU A 130 -7.78 5.37 19.91
CA LEU A 130 -7.91 6.55 20.76
C LEU A 130 -7.74 7.73 19.84
N ASP A 131 -8.63 8.70 19.99
CA ASP A 131 -8.38 10.09 19.70
C ASP A 131 -7.07 10.52 20.40
N ALA A 132 -5.92 10.17 19.83
CA ALA A 132 -4.69 10.92 20.02
C ALA A 132 -4.91 12.22 19.25
N CYS A 133 -5.81 13.02 19.80
CA CYS A 133 -5.91 14.42 19.57
C CYS A 133 -4.50 14.95 19.90
N SER A 134 -3.67 15.12 18.87
CA SER A 134 -2.46 15.93 18.98
C SER A 134 -2.78 17.35 19.46
N ASP A 135 -4.06 17.72 19.54
CA ASP A 135 -4.54 18.98 20.09
C ASP A 135 -4.91 18.94 21.59
N VAL A 136 -4.80 17.79 22.28
CA VAL A 136 -5.05 17.68 23.73
C VAL A 136 -3.78 17.74 24.57
N GLU A 137 -2.59 17.63 23.96
CA GLU A 137 -1.36 18.05 24.63
C GLU A 137 -1.17 19.55 24.44
N MET A 138 -1.75 20.37 25.32
CA MET A 138 -1.37 21.77 25.40
C MET A 138 0.14 21.82 25.69
N PRO A 139 0.98 22.40 24.81
CA PRO A 139 2.40 22.51 25.10
C PRO A 139 2.55 23.24 26.45
N PRO A 140 3.46 22.80 27.33
CA PRO A 140 3.63 23.43 28.63
C PRO A 140 3.84 24.94 28.43
N VAL A 141 3.00 25.75 29.08
CA VAL A 141 3.17 27.20 29.07
C VAL A 141 4.38 27.52 29.95
N TYR A 142 5.51 27.82 29.31
CA TYR A 142 6.70 28.27 30.03
C TYR A 142 6.48 29.70 30.53
N GLU A 143 6.10 29.86 31.80
CA GLU A 143 5.94 31.19 32.44
C GLU A 143 7.24 32.01 32.47
N ASN A 144 8.39 31.34 32.32
CA ASN A 144 9.71 31.95 32.40
C ASN A 144 10.55 31.59 31.18
N VAL A 145 10.11 31.97 29.98
CA VAL A 145 11.02 32.05 28.83
C VAL A 145 11.99 33.20 29.13
N PRO A 146 13.29 32.93 29.36
CA PRO A 146 14.26 34.01 29.56
C PRO A 146 14.28 34.92 28.33
N ALA A 147 14.73 36.17 28.51
CA ALA A 147 14.85 37.13 27.40
C ALA A 147 15.49 36.48 26.18
N ARG A 148 14.99 36.85 24.99
CA ARG A 148 15.31 36.24 23.69
C ARG A 148 16.79 35.86 23.60
N PRO A 149 17.13 34.70 22.99
CA PRO A 149 18.52 34.32 22.77
C PRO A 149 19.33 35.51 22.24
N PRO A 150 20.61 35.66 22.64
CA PRO A 150 21.43 36.78 22.20
C PRO A 150 21.34 36.94 20.68
N VAL A 151 21.13 38.17 20.21
CA VAL A 151 21.10 38.44 18.77
C VAL A 151 22.43 37.96 18.19
N TYR A 152 22.37 36.97 17.29
CA TYR A 152 23.52 36.58 16.50
C TYR A 152 23.99 37.82 15.74
N LYS A 153 25.13 38.38 16.13
CA LYS A 153 25.76 39.45 15.37
C LYS A 153 26.10 38.86 14.02
N ASN A 154 25.44 39.31 12.95
CA ASN A 154 25.88 39.05 11.60
C ASN A 154 27.34 39.51 11.52
N SER A 155 28.25 38.59 11.22
CA SER A 155 29.68 38.83 11.10
C SER A 155 30.06 39.65 9.86
N ASP A 156 29.13 40.44 9.31
CA ASP A 156 29.29 41.22 8.08
C ASP A 156 29.26 42.74 8.33
N ALA A 157 29.43 43.17 9.58
CA ALA A 157 29.62 44.58 9.95
C ALA A 157 31.09 44.90 10.30
N LEU A 158 32.04 44.25 9.63
CA LEU A 158 33.45 44.66 9.59
C LEU A 158 33.90 44.83 8.13
N ASN A 159 33.35 45.84 7.46
CA ASN A 159 34.05 46.49 6.36
C ASN A 159 34.01 47.99 6.60
N HIS A 160 35.13 48.45 7.15
CA HIS A 160 35.47 49.84 7.34
C HIS A 160 35.47 50.61 6.02
N HIS A 161 34.92 51.82 6.09
CA HIS A 161 35.29 52.94 5.23
C HIS A 161 36.82 53.09 5.16
N PHE A 162 37.37 53.06 3.93
CA PHE A 162 38.35 54.01 3.42
C PHE A 162 38.10 54.21 1.93
#